data_AF-A0A357V9U8-F1
#
_entry.id   AF-A0A357V9U8-F1
#
_cell.length_a   1.000
_cell.length_b   1.000
_cell.length_c   1.000
_cell.angle_alpha   90.00
_cell.angle_beta   90.00
_cell.angle_gamma   90.00
#
_symmetry.space_group_name_H-M   'P 1'
#
loop_
_entity.id
_entity.type
_entity.pdbx_description
1 polymer ?
#
loop_
_entity_poly.entity_id
_entity_poly.type
_entity_poly.pdbx_seq_one_letter_code
_entity_poly.pdbx_strand_id
1 'polypeptide(L)'
;MNTTTDQKAFTDEEQADLRAKVNAILTAEGMTRTDLAKESGIAYGTFTGWLGGTYAGNNDMVAGKIVMWLESRKEKRQAAVRVRRAPDFVETKTAGHFTEVLRFAQVLPDIAVIVGAAGIGKTTAARRYRDTNPNV
;
A
#
# COMPACT_ATOMS: atom_id res chain seq x y z
N MET A 1 -6.19 -29.91 -23.72
CA MET A 1 -6.86 -28.69 -24.21
C MET A 1 -6.70 -27.63 -23.13
N ASN A 2 -5.74 -26.71 -23.28
CA ASN A 2 -5.42 -25.72 -22.25
C ASN A 2 -6.23 -24.44 -22.48
N THR A 3 -7.10 -24.17 -21.50
CA THR A 3 -7.61 -22.89 -21.00
C THR A 3 -7.33 -21.64 -21.85
N THR A 4 -8.35 -21.20 -22.57
CA THR A 4 -8.53 -19.86 -23.14
C THR A 4 -8.23 -18.80 -22.08
N THR A 5 -7.24 -17.96 -22.37
CA THR A 5 -6.95 -16.71 -21.67
C THR A 5 -8.22 -15.86 -21.60
N ASP A 6 -8.67 -15.58 -20.38
CA ASP A 6 -9.76 -14.66 -20.05
C ASP A 6 -9.31 -13.23 -20.42
N GLN A 7 -9.39 -12.88 -21.71
CA GLN A 7 -9.12 -11.52 -22.18
C GLN A 7 -10.33 -10.67 -21.83
N LYS A 8 -10.21 -9.90 -20.75
CA LYS A 8 -11.14 -8.83 -20.42
C LYS A 8 -11.20 -7.87 -21.61
N ALA A 9 -12.29 -7.90 -22.36
CA ALA A 9 -12.54 -6.96 -23.45
C ALA A 9 -12.82 -5.59 -22.83
N PHE A 10 -11.98 -4.60 -23.13
CA PHE A 10 -12.19 -3.24 -22.67
C PHE A 10 -13.04 -2.51 -23.69
N THR A 11 -14.13 -1.88 -23.25
CA THR A 11 -14.93 -1.05 -24.14
C THR A 11 -14.12 0.18 -24.60
N ASP A 12 -14.50 0.78 -25.72
CA ASP A 12 -13.83 1.99 -26.23
C ASP A 12 -13.84 3.13 -25.20
N GLU A 13 -14.91 3.23 -24.40
CA GLU A 13 -15.02 4.17 -23.29
C GLU A 13 -14.02 3.86 -22.17
N GLU A 14 -13.90 2.60 -21.74
CA GLU A 14 -12.92 2.19 -20.73
C GLU A 14 -11.48 2.42 -21.19
N GLN A 15 -11.20 2.22 -22.48
CA GLN A 15 -9.89 2.50 -23.05
C GLN A 15 -9.58 4.00 -23.08
N ALA A 16 -10.56 4.84 -23.43
CA ALA A 16 -10.42 6.29 -23.40
C ALA A 16 -10.15 6.79 -21.96
N ASP A 17 -10.89 6.26 -20.99
CA ASP A 17 -10.70 6.53 -19.56
C ASP A 17 -9.30 6.13 -19.09
N LEU A 18 -8.81 4.97 -19.53
CA LEU A 18 -7.49 4.49 -19.15
C LEU A 18 -6.37 5.37 -19.73
N ARG A 19 -6.52 5.83 -20.98
CA ARG A 19 -5.61 6.81 -21.59
C ARG A 19 -5.61 8.14 -20.83
N ALA A 20 -6.79 8.63 -20.44
CA ALA A 20 -6.92 9.85 -19.65
C ALA A 20 -6.21 9.74 -18.29
N LYS A 21 -6.41 8.62 -17.57
CA LYS A 21 -5.74 8.33 -16.30
C LYS A 21 -4.21 8.28 -16.45
N VAL A 22 -3.71 7.63 -17.50
CA VAL A 22 -2.27 7.56 -17.78
C VAL A 22 -1.69 8.95 -18.07
N ASN A 23 -2.36 9.76 -18.90
CA ASN A 23 -1.91 11.13 -19.19
C ASN A 23 -1.89 12.01 -17.93
N ALA A 24 -2.89 11.88 -17.06
CA ALA A 24 -2.92 12.60 -15.79
C ALA A 24 -1.72 12.22 -14.90
N ILE A 25 -1.34 10.94 -14.84
CA ILE A 25 -0.19 10.48 -14.05
C ILE A 25 1.14 10.97 -14.65
N LEU A 26 1.29 10.89 -15.98
CA LEU A 26 2.48 11.41 -16.67
C LEU A 26 2.70 12.90 -16.37
N THR A 27 1.60 13.67 -16.35
CA THR A 27 1.63 15.11 -16.07
C THR A 27 1.88 15.39 -14.59
N ALA A 28 1.18 14.69 -13.69
CA ALA A 28 1.26 14.93 -12.24
C ALA A 28 2.62 14.55 -11.66
N GLU A 29 3.26 13.51 -12.18
CA GLU A 29 4.52 12.98 -11.63
C GLU A 29 5.74 13.30 -12.51
N GLY A 30 5.56 14.04 -13.61
CA GLY A 30 6.64 14.40 -14.54
C GLY A 30 7.32 13.19 -15.20
N MET A 31 6.66 12.03 -15.20
CA MET A 31 7.19 10.77 -15.71
C MET A 31 7.23 10.80 -17.24
N THR A 32 8.32 10.29 -17.83
CA THR A 32 8.40 10.22 -19.28
C THR A 32 7.63 9.03 -19.83
N ARG A 33 7.10 9.17 -21.06
CA ARG A 33 6.43 8.06 -21.77
C ARG A 33 7.34 6.85 -21.95
N THR A 34 8.66 7.09 -22.06
CA THR A 34 9.68 6.04 -22.18
C THR A 34 9.81 5.23 -20.90
N ASP A 35 9.77 5.90 -19.75
CA ASP A 35 9.88 5.23 -18.45
C ASP A 35 8.64 4.40 -18.16
N LEU A 36 7.44 4.94 -18.46
CA LEU A 36 6.19 4.19 -18.31
C LEU A 36 6.15 2.95 -19.21
N ALA A 37 6.57 3.08 -20.48
CA ALA A 37 6.64 1.94 -21.40
C ALA A 37 7.55 0.82 -20.86
N LYS A 38 8.70 1.19 -20.29
CA LYS A 38 9.61 0.24 -19.63
C LYS A 38 8.98 -0.41 -18.40
N GLU A 39 8.36 0.37 -17.52
CA GLU A 39 7.74 -0.15 -16.29
C GLU A 39 6.53 -1.05 -16.55
N SER A 40 5.75 -0.75 -17.60
CA SER A 40 4.59 -1.54 -18.00
C SER A 40 4.93 -2.75 -18.87
N GLY A 41 6.19 -2.90 -19.31
CA GLY A 41 6.61 -3.99 -20.18
C GLY A 41 5.95 -3.94 -21.58
N ILE A 42 5.70 -2.73 -22.08
CA ILE A 42 5.08 -2.47 -23.38
C ILE A 42 6.15 -1.82 -24.27
N ALA A 43 6.26 -2.26 -25.52
CA ALA A 43 7.17 -1.63 -26.47
C ALA A 43 6.78 -0.16 -26.67
N TYR A 44 7.77 0.75 -26.69
CA TYR A 44 7.52 2.19 -26.71
C TYR A 44 6.58 2.64 -27.85
N GLY A 45 6.81 2.16 -29.07
CA GLY A 45 5.95 2.48 -30.22
C GLY A 45 4.52 1.98 -30.10
N THR A 46 4.34 0.82 -29.44
CA THR A 46 3.00 0.27 -29.13
C THR A 46 2.30 1.12 -28.08
N PHE A 47 3.02 1.51 -27.02
CA PHE A 47 2.47 2.35 -25.96
C PHE A 47 2.07 3.73 -26.46
N THR A 48 2.92 4.40 -27.27
CA THR A 48 2.60 5.74 -27.79
C THR A 48 1.48 5.72 -28.82
N GLY A 49 1.42 4.70 -29.68
CA GLY A 49 0.30 4.51 -30.61
C GLY A 49 -1.01 4.25 -29.87
N TRP A 50 -0.99 3.44 -28.81
CA TRP A 50 -2.16 3.17 -27.99
C TRP A 50 -2.61 4.41 -27.23
N LEU A 51 -1.68 5.16 -26.64
CA LEU A 51 -1.97 6.41 -25.94
C LEU A 51 -2.60 7.47 -26.85
N GLY A 52 -2.17 7.51 -28.11
CA GLY A 52 -2.72 8.40 -29.14
C GLY A 52 -3.98 7.88 -29.85
N GLY A 53 -4.43 6.67 -29.54
CA GLY A 53 -5.61 6.05 -30.18
C GLY A 53 -5.40 5.61 -31.64
N THR A 54 -4.17 5.58 -32.13
CA THR A 54 -3.84 5.21 -33.52
C THR A 54 -3.34 3.77 -33.66
N TYR A 55 -3.30 3.00 -32.56
CA TYR A 55 -2.82 1.62 -32.57
C TYR A 55 -3.88 0.66 -33.12
N ALA A 56 -3.61 0.09 -34.29
CA ALA A 56 -4.46 -0.88 -34.98
C ALA A 56 -4.26 -2.34 -34.49
N GLY A 57 -3.43 -2.55 -33.47
CA GLY A 57 -3.18 -3.89 -32.90
C GLY A 57 -4.15 -4.25 -31.79
N ASN A 58 -3.74 -5.18 -30.92
CA ASN A 58 -4.56 -5.62 -29.79
C ASN A 58 -4.54 -4.58 -28.66
N ASN A 59 -5.53 -3.69 -28.66
CA ASN A 59 -5.67 -2.63 -27.66
C ASN A 59 -6.01 -3.18 -26.26
N ASP A 60 -6.75 -4.29 -26.16
CA ASP A 60 -7.11 -4.92 -24.89
C ASP A 60 -5.89 -5.46 -24.14
N MET A 61 -4.94 -6.06 -24.87
CA MET A 61 -3.68 -6.53 -24.31
C MET A 61 -2.86 -5.38 -23.73
N VAL A 62 -2.83 -4.24 -24.43
CA VAL A 62 -2.12 -3.05 -23.97
C VAL A 62 -2.82 -2.46 -22.75
N ALA A 63 -4.15 -2.34 -22.78
CA ALA A 63 -4.95 -1.87 -21.65
C ALA A 63 -4.76 -2.75 -20.41
N GLY A 64 -4.77 -4.08 -20.57
CA GLY A 64 -4.52 -5.03 -19.48
C GLY A 64 -3.17 -4.83 -18.81
N LYS A 65 -2.09 -4.64 -19.59
CA LYS A 65 -0.75 -4.35 -19.05
C LYS A 65 -0.70 -3.01 -18.31
N ILE A 66 -1.41 -2.00 -18.80
CA ILE A 66 -1.51 -0.69 -18.14
C ILE A 66 -2.27 -0.80 -16.82
N VAL A 67 -3.37 -1.55 -16.76
CA VAL A 67 -4.10 -1.80 -15.51
C VAL A 67 -3.22 -2.51 -14.49
N MET A 68 -2.49 -3.54 -14.89
CA MET A 68 -1.54 -4.22 -14.00
C MET A 68 -0.47 -3.27 -13.46
N TRP A 69 0.05 -2.38 -14.31
CA TRP A 69 1.01 -1.36 -13.90
C TRP A 69 0.41 -0.36 -12.90
N LEU A 70 -0.84 0.10 -13.11
CA LEU A 70 -1.55 0.98 -12.18
C LEU A 70 -1.77 0.32 -10.81
N GLU A 71 -2.19 -0.94 -10.78
CA GLU A 71 -2.36 -1.68 -9.52
C GLU A 71 -1.02 -1.89 -8.81
N SER A 72 0.05 -2.26 -9.53
CA SER A 72 1.40 -2.36 -8.95
C SER A 72 1.85 -1.03 -8.31
N ARG A 73 1.53 0.10 -8.95
CA ARG A 73 1.84 1.44 -8.39
C ARG A 73 1.04 1.73 -7.12
N LYS A 74 -0.25 1.37 -7.11
CA LYS A 74 -1.12 1.52 -5.94
C LYS A 74 -0.64 0.67 -4.78
N GLU A 75 -0.26 -0.57 -5.02
CA GLU A 75 0.33 -1.47 -4.03
C GLU A 75 1.66 -0.91 -3.49
N LYS A 76 2.57 -0.47 -4.37
CA LYS A 76 3.83 0.17 -3.95
C LYS A 76 3.58 1.42 -3.10
N ARG A 77 2.60 2.25 -3.45
CA ARG A 77 2.23 3.43 -2.66
C ARG A 77 1.64 3.05 -1.30
N GLN A 78 0.76 2.05 -1.25
CA GLN A 78 0.22 1.54 0.01
C GLN A 78 1.30 0.89 0.89
N ALA A 79 2.21 0.12 0.29
CA ALA A 79 3.36 -0.46 0.97
C ALA A 79 4.31 0.63 1.47
N ALA A 80 4.60 1.66 0.68
CA ALA A 80 5.40 2.80 1.11
C ALA A 80 4.76 3.57 2.27
N VAL A 81 3.44 3.72 2.29
CA VAL A 81 2.71 4.32 3.43
C VAL A 81 2.82 3.43 4.68
N ARG A 82 2.72 2.10 4.53
CA ARG A 82 2.88 1.14 5.63
C ARG A 82 4.31 1.07 6.16
N VAL A 83 5.32 1.15 5.30
CA VAL A 83 6.75 1.09 5.67
C VAL A 83 7.24 2.42 6.25
N ARG A 84 6.75 3.56 5.76
CA ARG A 84 7.14 4.89 6.29
C ARG A 84 6.60 5.12 7.71
N ARG A 85 5.58 4.38 8.13
CA ARG A 85 5.16 4.27 9.54
C ARG A 85 5.68 2.96 10.11
N ALA A 86 6.97 2.91 10.45
CA ALA A 86 7.40 1.95 11.45
C ALA A 86 6.44 2.09 12.64
N PRO A 87 5.85 1.00 13.15
CA PRO A 87 4.85 1.11 14.20
C PRO A 87 5.47 1.83 15.40
N ASP A 88 4.84 2.92 15.85
CA ASP A 88 5.30 3.72 17.01
C ASP A 88 5.46 2.86 18.27
N PHE A 89 4.72 1.75 18.32
CA PHE A 89 4.80 0.74 19.35
C PHE A 89 4.66 -0.66 18.75
N VAL A 90 5.55 -1.57 19.13
CA VAL A 90 5.45 -2.99 18.78
C VAL A 90 4.91 -3.74 20.00
N GLU A 91 3.75 -4.35 19.84
CA GLU A 91 3.16 -5.22 20.87
C GLU A 91 3.98 -6.51 20.97
N THR A 92 4.90 -6.54 21.94
CA THR A 92 5.65 -7.74 22.30
C THR A 92 4.90 -8.51 23.39
N LYS A 93 5.22 -9.80 23.59
CA LYS A 93 4.61 -10.59 24.69
C LYS A 93 4.79 -9.91 26.06
N THR A 94 5.97 -9.31 26.28
CA THR A 94 6.27 -8.57 27.51
C THR A 94 5.44 -7.30 27.64
N ALA A 95 5.25 -6.56 26.55
CA ALA A 95 4.37 -5.38 26.52
C ALA A 95 2.91 -5.73 26.86
N GLY A 96 2.42 -6.86 26.36
CA GLY A 96 1.09 -7.38 26.69
C GLY A 96 0.94 -7.65 28.19
N HIS A 97 1.90 -8.36 28.80
CA HIS A 97 1.88 -8.61 30.25
C HIS A 97 1.91 -7.32 31.07
N PHE A 98 2.70 -6.31 30.67
CA PHE A 98 2.71 -5.02 31.36
C PHE A 98 1.36 -4.30 31.26
N THR A 99 0.73 -4.35 30.10
CA THR A 99 -0.61 -3.78 29.87
C THR A 99 -1.67 -4.46 30.73
N GLU A 100 -1.62 -5.78 30.88
CA GLU A 100 -2.53 -6.53 31.75
C GLU A 100 -2.37 -6.15 33.23
N VAL A 101 -1.13 -6.03 33.70
CA VAL A 101 -0.82 -5.63 35.07
C VAL A 101 -1.31 -4.20 35.36
N LEU A 102 -1.09 -3.26 34.42
CA LEU A 102 -1.58 -1.89 34.54
C LEU A 102 -3.12 -1.82 34.54
N ARG A 103 -3.77 -2.66 33.72
CA ARG A 103 -5.24 -2.77 33.68
C ARG A 103 -5.81 -3.37 34.95
N PHE A 104 -5.17 -4.38 35.50
CA PHE A 104 -5.55 -4.96 36.78
C PHE A 104 -5.54 -3.90 37.89
N ALA A 105 -4.44 -3.14 38.01
CA ALA A 105 -4.32 -2.04 38.97
C ALA A 105 -5.40 -0.97 38.80
N GLN A 106 -5.74 -0.61 37.55
CA GLN A 106 -6.78 0.37 37.26
C GLN A 106 -8.19 -0.12 37.65
N VAL A 107 -8.49 -1.41 37.45
CA VAL A 107 -9.83 -1.99 37.68
C VAL A 107 -10.08 -2.27 39.16
N LEU A 108 -9.06 -2.68 39.92
CA LEU A 108 -9.18 -3.13 41.32
C LEU A 108 -8.65 -2.11 42.35
N PRO A 109 -8.62 -0.81 42.00
CA PRO A 109 -7.82 0.24 42.66
C PRO A 109 -6.65 -0.25 43.54
N ASP A 110 -5.76 -1.05 42.97
CA ASP A 110 -4.64 -1.69 43.68
C ASP A 110 -3.27 -1.22 43.12
N ILE A 111 -2.20 -1.42 43.89
CA ILE A 111 -0.85 -1.05 43.49
C ILE A 111 -0.16 -2.26 42.84
N ALA A 112 0.17 -2.14 41.55
CA ALA A 112 0.95 -3.16 40.85
C ALA A 112 2.43 -2.78 40.69
N VAL A 113 3.32 -3.77 40.83
CA VAL A 113 4.78 -3.60 40.70
C VAL A 113 5.30 -4.44 39.52
N ILE A 114 5.92 -3.77 38.54
CA ILE A 114 6.54 -4.42 37.37
C ILE A 114 8.06 -4.40 37.53
N VAL A 115 8.67 -5.57 37.73
CA VAL A 115 10.13 -5.75 37.84
C VAL A 115 10.67 -6.48 36.61
N GLY A 116 11.79 -6.01 36.08
CA GLY A 116 12.48 -6.65 34.95
C GLY A 116 13.77 -5.95 34.59
N ALA A 117 14.58 -6.55 33.72
CA ALA A 117 15.85 -5.99 33.27
C ALA A 117 15.71 -4.59 32.64
N ALA A 118 16.78 -3.80 32.68
CA ALA A 118 16.82 -2.51 31.99
C ALA A 118 16.61 -2.71 30.47
N GLY A 119 15.91 -1.78 29.82
CA GLY A 119 15.66 -1.83 28.37
C GLY A 119 14.53 -2.77 27.91
N ILE A 120 13.90 -3.54 28.79
CA ILE A 120 12.82 -4.49 28.41
C ILE A 120 11.47 -3.83 28.06
N GLY A 121 11.40 -2.50 28.03
CA GLY A 121 10.21 -1.76 27.60
C GLY A 121 9.21 -1.38 28.69
N LYS A 122 9.55 -1.47 29.99
CA LYS A 122 8.67 -1.06 31.12
C LYS A 122 8.11 0.36 30.95
N THR A 123 9.00 1.34 30.77
CA THR A 123 8.63 2.75 30.60
C THR A 123 7.84 2.98 29.30
N THR A 124 8.20 2.27 28.23
CA THR A 124 7.53 2.39 26.93
C THR A 124 6.10 1.86 27.00
N ALA A 125 5.87 0.72 27.65
CA ALA A 125 4.55 0.14 27.85
C ALA A 125 3.66 1.03 28.75
N ALA A 126 4.22 1.60 29.83
CA ALA A 126 3.46 2.51 30.70
C ALA A 126 3.01 3.79 29.97
N ARG A 127 3.89 4.39 29.14
CA ARG A 127 3.52 5.54 28.30
C ARG A 127 2.46 5.17 27.27
N ARG A 128 2.63 4.03 26.60
CA ARG A 128 1.63 3.52 25.65
C ARG A 128 0.27 3.34 26.32
N TYR A 129 0.24 2.75 27.52
CA TYR A 129 -0.98 2.53 28.27
C TYR A 129 -1.74 3.83 28.59
N ARG A 130 -1.01 4.87 29.03
CA ARG A 130 -1.57 6.22 29.22
C ARG A 130 -2.12 6.80 27.92
N ASP A 131 -1.35 6.69 26.83
CA ASP A 131 -1.74 7.30 25.56
C ASP A 131 -2.96 6.61 24.92
N THR A 132 -3.22 5.33 25.24
CA THR A 132 -4.40 4.57 24.76
C THR A 132 -5.61 4.64 25.70
N ASN A 133 -5.42 5.03 26.96
CA ASN A 133 -6.46 5.05 27.98
C ASN A 133 -6.60 6.48 28.54
N PRO A 134 -7.61 7.27 28.10
CA PRO A 134 -7.78 8.67 28.50
C PRO A 134 -7.98 8.91 30.00
N ASN A 135 -8.32 7.86 30.75
CA ASN A 135 -8.69 7.90 32.16
C ASN A 135 -7.55 7.40 33.08
N VAL A 136 -6.29 7.63 32.69
CA VAL A 136 -5.06 7.22 33.40
C VAL A 136 -4.08 8.39 33.49
#